data_AF-A0A9P8SEP8-F1
#
_entry.id   AF-A0A9P8SEP8-F1
#
_cell.length_a   1.000
_cell.length_b   1.000
_cell.length_c   1.000
_cell.angle_alpha   90.00
_cell.angle_beta   90.00
_cell.angle_gamma   90.00
#
_symmetry.space_group_name_H-M   'P 1'
#
loop_
_entity.id
_entity.type
_entity.pdbx_description
1 polymer ?
#
loop_
_entity_poly.entity_id
_entity_poly.type
_entity_poly.pdbx_seq_one_letter_code
_entity_poly.pdbx_strand_id
1 'polypeptide(L)'
;MALSRQLLRDNAHIAAYHFHKRHTLFRTIVLKQKFNLTDSWGRYEWQGRGSSHHHGLYWLSGHLDLDPDNDQSPDAAALQSRLRHIKYLVVDEKSMLGLEQLARIDSRLRQAFPQRNLEFFGGVSVLLVGDFFQLPPVRQKPLYSTSTCLSSSERRGQVAYRLFNRTVFLTTVQRQAGDD
;
A
#
# COMPACT_ATOMS: atom_id res chain seq x y z
N MET A 1 11.22 -31.63 -3.15
CA MET A 1 10.71 -30.31 -3.61
C MET A 1 11.30 -29.81 -4.95
N ALA A 2 12.48 -30.28 -5.40
CA ALA A 2 13.11 -29.81 -6.64
C ALA A 2 12.26 -30.00 -7.92
N LEU A 3 11.65 -31.18 -8.11
CA LEU A 3 10.82 -31.47 -9.28
C LEU A 3 9.60 -30.55 -9.39
N SER A 4 8.94 -30.22 -8.27
CA SER A 4 7.80 -29.30 -8.26
C SER A 4 8.21 -27.87 -8.64
N ARG A 5 9.36 -27.39 -8.15
CA ARG A 5 9.91 -26.07 -8.54
C ARG A 5 10.29 -26.03 -10.02
N GLN A 6 10.86 -27.11 -10.54
CA GLN A 6 11.21 -27.23 -11.95
C GLN A 6 9.95 -27.22 -12.84
N LEU A 7 8.94 -28.03 -12.51
CA LEU A 7 7.66 -28.03 -13.23
C LEU A 7 6.96 -26.68 -13.20
N LEU A 8 7.01 -25.96 -12.07
CA LEU A 8 6.50 -24.58 -11.96
C LEU A 8 7.23 -23.58 -12.84
N ARG A 9 8.57 -23.72 -12.98
CA ARG A 9 9.38 -22.88 -13.88
C ARG A 9 9.09 -23.19 -15.34
N ASP A 10 9.07 -24.47 -15.69
CA ASP A 10 8.89 -24.92 -17.07
C ASP A 10 7.45 -24.71 -17.56
N ASN A 11 6.48 -24.62 -16.64
CA ASN A 11 5.06 -24.42 -16.92
C ASN A 11 4.49 -23.17 -16.25
N ALA A 12 5.24 -22.06 -16.25
CA ALA A 12 4.85 -20.82 -15.58
C ALA A 12 3.45 -20.30 -16.00
N HIS A 13 3.03 -20.57 -17.24
CA HIS A 13 1.70 -20.21 -17.75
C HIS A 13 0.54 -20.93 -17.02
N ILE A 14 0.74 -22.18 -16.59
CA ILE A 14 -0.26 -22.95 -15.82
C ILE A 14 -0.42 -22.34 -14.43
N ALA A 15 0.70 -22.05 -13.76
CA ALA A 15 0.71 -21.39 -12.46
C ALA A 15 0.04 -20.01 -12.55
N ALA A 16 0.34 -19.25 -13.61
CA ALA A 16 -0.29 -17.97 -13.89
C ALA A 16 -1.79 -18.06 -14.08
N TYR A 17 -2.26 -19.03 -14.87
CA TYR A 17 -3.69 -19.27 -15.06
C TYR A 17 -4.41 -19.58 -13.74
N HIS A 18 -3.87 -20.50 -12.93
CA HIS A 18 -4.50 -20.87 -11.67
C HIS A 18 -4.43 -19.76 -10.62
N PHE A 19 -3.37 -18.95 -10.61
CA PHE A 19 -3.30 -17.77 -9.75
C PHE A 19 -4.32 -16.71 -10.16
N HIS A 20 -4.38 -16.39 -11.46
CA HIS A 20 -5.37 -15.46 -12.01
C HIS A 20 -6.81 -15.90 -11.71
N LYS A 21 -7.12 -17.19 -11.90
CA LYS A 21 -8.44 -17.76 -11.60
C LYS A 21 -8.79 -17.63 -10.13
N ARG A 22 -7.87 -18.00 -9.22
CA ARG A 22 -8.08 -17.88 -7.76
C ARG A 22 -8.28 -16.44 -7.34
N HIS A 23 -7.46 -15.52 -7.84
CA HIS A 23 -7.59 -14.09 -7.56
C HIS A 23 -8.91 -13.52 -8.07
N THR A 24 -9.31 -13.86 -9.29
CA THR A 24 -10.58 -13.44 -9.90
C THR A 24 -11.78 -13.94 -9.09
N LEU A 25 -11.74 -15.19 -8.63
CA LEU A 25 -12.77 -15.76 -7.78
C LEU A 25 -12.80 -15.08 -6.41
N PHE A 26 -11.65 -14.87 -5.77
CA PHE A 26 -11.56 -14.13 -4.51
C PHE A 26 -12.14 -12.71 -4.65
N ARG A 27 -11.79 -11.99 -5.72
CA ARG A 27 -12.34 -10.65 -6.00
C ARG A 27 -13.86 -10.69 -6.17
N THR A 28 -14.37 -11.64 -6.93
CA THR A 28 -15.80 -11.70 -7.28
C THR A 28 -16.67 -12.22 -6.14
N ILE A 29 -16.22 -13.26 -5.44
CA ILE A 29 -16.99 -13.95 -4.40
C ILE A 29 -16.80 -13.26 -3.05
N VAL A 30 -15.60 -12.79 -2.73
CA VAL A 30 -15.31 -12.18 -1.43
C VAL A 30 -15.34 -10.67 -1.53
N LEU A 31 -14.48 -10.05 -2.35
CA LEU A 31 -14.33 -8.59 -2.33
C LEU A 31 -15.61 -7.87 -2.78
N LYS A 32 -16.24 -8.33 -3.87
CA LYS A 32 -17.47 -7.74 -4.38
C LYS A 32 -18.66 -7.96 -3.46
N GLN A 33 -18.86 -9.17 -2.97
CA GLN A 33 -20.04 -9.49 -2.13
C GLN A 33 -19.93 -8.92 -0.72
N LYS A 34 -18.76 -8.99 -0.09
CA LYS A 34 -18.58 -8.61 1.31
C LYS A 34 -18.26 -7.14 1.52
N PHE A 35 -17.56 -6.53 0.57
CA PHE A 35 -17.07 -5.15 0.70
C PHE A 35 -17.63 -4.22 -0.38
N ASN A 36 -18.61 -4.68 -1.16
CA ASN A 36 -19.30 -3.89 -2.19
C ASN A 36 -18.33 -3.23 -3.20
N LEU A 37 -17.34 -4.01 -3.66
CA LEU A 37 -16.34 -3.58 -4.64
C LEU A 37 -17.00 -3.09 -5.94
N THR A 38 -16.79 -1.81 -6.27
CA THR A 38 -17.32 -1.16 -7.48
C THR A 38 -16.31 -1.18 -8.62
N ASP A 39 -15.03 -0.97 -8.30
CA ASP A 39 -13.96 -0.98 -9.29
C ASP A 39 -12.64 -1.48 -8.69
N SER A 40 -11.71 -1.90 -9.54
CA SER A 40 -10.38 -2.31 -9.10
C SER A 40 -9.37 -2.21 -10.23
N TRP A 41 -8.17 -1.77 -9.88
CA TRP A 41 -6.98 -1.89 -10.72
C TRP A 41 -5.99 -2.85 -10.07
N GLY A 42 -5.22 -3.59 -10.85
CA GLY A 42 -4.17 -4.42 -10.28
C GLY A 42 -3.17 -4.91 -11.30
N ARG A 43 -2.03 -5.38 -10.79
CA ARG A 43 -0.95 -5.97 -11.57
C ARG A 43 -0.43 -7.22 -10.89
N TYR A 44 0.10 -8.13 -11.70
CA TYR A 44 0.84 -9.29 -11.22
C TYR A 44 2.32 -8.98 -11.13
N GLU A 45 2.93 -9.43 -10.03
CA GLU A 45 4.38 -9.50 -9.89
C GLU A 45 4.79 -10.97 -9.84
N TRP A 46 5.74 -11.34 -10.69
CA TRP A 46 6.33 -12.67 -10.74
C TRP A 46 7.74 -12.61 -10.20
N GLN A 47 7.96 -13.12 -8.99
CA GLN A 47 9.30 -13.19 -8.42
C GLN A 47 10.03 -14.44 -8.98
N GLY A 48 11.34 -14.34 -9.21
CA GLY A 48 12.18 -15.42 -9.78
C GLY A 48 12.22 -16.73 -8.96
N ARG A 49 11.52 -16.77 -7.82
CA ARG A 49 11.33 -17.93 -6.94
C ARG A 49 9.98 -18.63 -7.13
N GLY A 50 9.22 -18.26 -8.16
CA GLY A 50 7.92 -18.87 -8.48
C GLY A 50 6.76 -18.39 -7.59
N SER A 51 6.96 -17.35 -6.79
CA SER A 51 5.90 -16.73 -5.99
C SER A 51 5.26 -15.60 -6.77
N SER A 52 3.96 -15.74 -7.03
CA SER A 52 3.14 -14.74 -7.70
C SER A 52 2.44 -13.86 -6.69
N HIS A 53 2.60 -12.54 -6.83
CA HIS A 53 1.85 -11.55 -6.06
C HIS A 53 0.88 -10.80 -6.96
N HIS A 54 -0.26 -10.41 -6.40
CA HIS A 54 -1.18 -9.46 -7.02
C HIS A 54 -1.19 -8.18 -6.20
N HIS A 55 -0.71 -7.10 -6.77
CA HIS A 55 -0.81 -5.77 -6.19
C HIS A 55 -2.04 -5.09 -6.78
N GLY A 56 -3.04 -4.84 -5.94
CA GLY A 56 -4.32 -4.30 -6.36
C GLY A 56 -4.73 -3.08 -5.56
N LEU A 57 -5.39 -2.15 -6.22
CA LEU A 57 -6.17 -1.07 -5.61
C LEU A 57 -7.65 -1.33 -5.87
N TYR A 58 -8.47 -1.20 -4.83
CA TYR A 58 -9.86 -1.64 -4.81
C TYR A 58 -10.75 -0.50 -4.33
N TRP A 59 -11.77 -0.13 -5.11
CA TRP A 59 -12.77 0.89 -4.80
C TRP A 59 -14.04 0.22 -4.28
N LEU A 60 -14.45 0.53 -3.05
CA LEU A 60 -15.48 -0.21 -2.28
C LEU A 60 -16.68 0.67 -1.97
N SER A 61 -17.86 0.49 -2.58
CA SER A 61 -19.03 1.36 -2.36
C SER A 61 -19.22 1.84 -0.90
N GLY A 62 -19.35 3.16 -0.70
CA GLY A 62 -19.29 3.80 0.63
C GLY A 62 -17.87 4.17 1.11
N HIS A 63 -16.85 3.86 0.31
CA HIS A 63 -15.51 4.40 0.44
C HIS A 63 -15.52 5.92 0.28
N LEU A 64 -14.60 6.53 1.02
CA LEU A 64 -14.34 7.95 0.91
C LEU A 64 -13.80 8.20 -0.51
N ASP A 65 -14.44 9.08 -1.29
CA ASP A 65 -13.96 9.44 -2.62
C ASP A 65 -12.70 10.30 -2.47
N LEU A 66 -11.52 9.68 -2.50
CA LEU A 66 -10.25 10.37 -2.22
C LEU A 66 -9.65 11.04 -3.47
N ASP A 67 -10.44 11.20 -4.53
CA ASP A 67 -10.01 11.90 -5.73
C ASP A 67 -9.67 13.36 -5.39
N PRO A 68 -8.40 13.78 -5.49
CA PRO A 68 -7.97 15.12 -5.10
C PRO A 68 -8.49 16.22 -6.04
N ASP A 69 -9.00 15.86 -7.22
CA ASP A 69 -9.58 16.80 -8.19
C ASP A 69 -11.12 16.78 -8.15
N ASN A 70 -11.72 15.89 -7.35
CA ASN A 70 -13.15 15.84 -7.11
C ASN A 70 -13.47 16.59 -5.79
N ASP A 71 -14.19 17.70 -5.90
CA ASP A 71 -14.69 18.48 -4.75
C ASP A 71 -15.68 17.69 -3.85
N GLN A 72 -16.08 16.48 -4.29
CA GLN A 72 -16.81 15.49 -3.49
C GLN A 72 -15.90 14.64 -2.60
N SER A 73 -14.64 15.07 -2.40
CA SER A 73 -13.83 14.52 -1.33
C SER A 73 -14.66 14.50 -0.03
N PRO A 74 -14.63 13.39 0.71
CA PRO A 74 -15.55 13.15 1.80
C PRO A 74 -15.53 14.33 2.72
N ASP A 75 -16.73 14.83 2.96
CA ASP A 75 -16.95 15.94 3.88
C ASP A 75 -16.09 15.68 5.11
N ALA A 76 -15.31 16.69 5.50
CA ALA A 76 -14.33 16.59 6.58
C ALA A 76 -14.98 15.98 7.83
N ALA A 77 -16.28 16.24 8.04
CA ALA A 77 -17.11 15.62 9.08
C ALA A 77 -17.15 14.08 9.02
N ALA A 78 -17.33 13.49 7.83
CA ALA A 78 -17.37 12.04 7.65
C ALA A 78 -16.00 11.40 7.92
N LEU A 79 -14.91 12.03 7.46
CA LEU A 79 -13.55 11.58 7.73
C LEU A 79 -13.23 11.66 9.23
N GLN A 80 -13.55 12.78 9.87
CA GLN A 80 -13.36 13.00 11.31
C GLN A 80 -14.18 12.01 12.14
N SER A 81 -15.43 11.76 11.75
CA SER A 81 -16.30 10.78 12.43
C SER A 81 -15.70 9.37 12.36
N ARG A 82 -15.29 8.93 11.17
CA ARG A 82 -14.73 7.58 10.96
C ARG A 82 -13.38 7.36 11.65
N LEU A 83 -12.53 8.38 11.69
CA LEU A 83 -11.17 8.26 12.22
C LEU A 83 -11.04 8.73 13.67
N ARG A 84 -12.11 9.25 14.29
CA ARG A 84 -12.12 9.88 15.63
C ARG A 84 -11.29 9.17 16.70
N HIS A 85 -11.31 7.83 16.72
CA HIS A 85 -10.67 7.02 17.76
C HIS A 85 -9.38 6.32 17.30
N ILE A 86 -8.92 6.57 16.07
CA ILE A 86 -7.71 5.94 15.56
C ILE A 86 -6.47 6.56 16.22
N LYS A 87 -5.62 5.70 16.76
CA LYS A 87 -4.33 6.05 17.35
C LYS A 87 -3.13 5.63 16.50
N TYR A 88 -3.31 4.58 15.69
CA TYR A 88 -2.27 3.98 14.86
C TYR A 88 -2.72 3.82 13.42
N LEU A 89 -1.84 4.09 12.47
CA LEU A 89 -1.98 3.74 11.06
C LEU A 89 -0.83 2.81 10.68
N VAL A 90 -1.15 1.63 10.17
CA VAL A 90 -0.16 0.70 9.63
C VAL A 90 -0.25 0.74 8.11
N VAL A 91 0.88 0.99 7.44
CA VAL A 91 1.02 0.98 5.99
C VAL A 91 1.93 -0.17 5.61
N ASP A 92 1.36 -1.19 4.99
CA ASP A 92 2.10 -2.33 4.47
C ASP A 92 2.66 -2.03 3.06
N GLU A 93 3.65 -2.81 2.63
CA GLU A 93 4.35 -2.67 1.35
C GLU A 93 4.85 -1.25 1.05
N LYS A 94 5.52 -0.65 2.04
CA LYS A 94 6.05 0.73 1.98
C LYS A 94 6.99 1.00 0.79
N SER A 95 7.49 -0.04 0.12
CA SER A 95 8.35 0.11 -1.06
C SER A 95 7.65 0.73 -2.25
N MET A 96 6.34 0.53 -2.36
CA MET A 96 5.51 1.07 -3.44
C MET A 96 4.86 2.41 -3.07
N LEU A 97 5.07 2.91 -1.85
CA LEU A 97 4.57 4.21 -1.41
C LEU A 97 5.47 5.33 -1.95
N GLY A 98 4.87 6.24 -2.72
CA GLY A 98 5.59 7.42 -3.22
C GLY A 98 5.54 8.60 -2.26
N LEU A 99 6.45 9.57 -2.45
CA LEU A 99 6.49 10.79 -1.63
C LEU A 99 5.16 11.56 -1.66
N GLU A 100 4.54 11.72 -2.83
CA GLU A 100 3.27 12.44 -2.93
C GLU A 100 2.12 11.72 -2.21
N GLN A 101 2.09 10.39 -2.26
CA GLN A 101 1.11 9.60 -1.53
C GLN A 101 1.27 9.78 -0.02
N LEU A 102 2.50 9.73 0.51
CA LEU A 102 2.74 9.96 1.93
C LEU A 102 2.34 11.38 2.35
N ALA A 103 2.59 12.39 1.50
CA ALA A 103 2.15 13.76 1.73
C ALA A 103 0.61 13.88 1.79
N ARG A 104 -0.09 13.14 0.93
CA ARG A 104 -1.56 13.09 0.93
C ARG A 104 -2.09 12.41 2.19
N ILE A 105 -1.46 11.33 2.65
CA ILE A 105 -1.81 10.65 3.91
C ILE A 105 -1.67 11.62 5.10
N ASP A 106 -0.54 12.33 5.20
CA ASP A 106 -0.31 13.37 6.22
C ASP A 106 -1.43 14.43 6.21
N SER A 107 -1.72 14.99 5.04
CA SER A 107 -2.76 16.02 4.86
C SER A 107 -4.14 15.52 5.28
N ARG A 108 -4.54 14.31 4.84
CA ARG A 108 -5.86 13.75 5.17
C ARG A 108 -5.98 13.42 6.66
N LEU A 109 -4.93 12.95 7.32
CA LEU A 109 -4.97 12.73 8.77
C LEU A 109 -5.05 14.04 9.54
N ARG A 110 -4.33 15.10 9.12
CA ARG A 110 -4.48 16.44 9.72
C ARG A 110 -5.91 16.99 9.59
N GLN A 111 -6.56 16.74 8.45
CA GLN A 111 -7.98 17.09 8.25
C GLN A 111 -8.93 16.24 9.13
N ALA A 112 -8.59 14.98 9.36
CA ALA A 112 -9.34 14.06 10.21
C ALA A 112 -9.22 14.39 11.71
N PHE A 113 -8.14 15.06 12.11
CA PHE A 113 -7.87 15.47 13.49
C PHE A 113 -7.57 16.97 13.56
N PRO A 114 -8.58 17.84 13.37
CA PRO A 114 -8.37 19.29 13.29
C PRO A 114 -7.74 19.89 14.55
N GLN A 115 -8.01 19.30 15.72
CA GLN A 115 -7.39 19.66 17.00
C GLN A 115 -5.85 19.48 17.01
N ARG A 116 -5.31 18.67 16.10
CA ARG A 116 -3.88 18.32 15.97
C ARG A 116 -3.37 18.58 14.55
N ASN A 117 -3.97 19.52 13.83
CA ASN A 117 -3.66 19.77 12.41
C ASN A 117 -2.22 20.28 12.15
N LEU A 118 -1.55 20.82 13.17
CA LEU A 118 -0.15 21.25 13.12
C LEU A 118 0.83 20.08 13.32
N GLU A 119 0.36 18.98 13.91
CA GLU A 119 1.16 17.77 14.09
C GLU A 119 1.20 16.97 12.79
N PHE A 120 2.35 16.39 12.45
CA PHE A 120 2.42 15.42 11.36
C PHE A 120 1.46 14.25 11.60
N PHE A 121 0.82 13.80 10.53
CA PHE A 121 -0.19 12.75 10.51
C PHE A 121 -1.35 13.00 11.50
N GLY A 122 -1.65 14.26 11.83
CA GLY A 122 -2.71 14.61 12.79
C GLY A 122 -2.50 13.99 14.18
N GLY A 123 -1.25 13.75 14.58
CA GLY A 123 -0.88 13.11 15.85
C GLY A 123 -1.15 11.59 15.88
N VAL A 124 -1.38 10.95 14.72
CA VAL A 124 -1.50 9.49 14.61
C VAL A 124 -0.12 8.87 14.52
N SER A 125 0.12 7.79 15.28
CA SER A 125 1.35 7.02 15.18
C SER A 125 1.33 6.15 13.92
N VAL A 126 2.22 6.42 12.98
CA VAL A 126 2.29 5.69 11.71
C VAL A 126 3.39 4.61 11.77
N LEU A 127 3.08 3.40 11.32
CA LEU A 127 4.02 2.29 11.15
C LEU A 127 4.13 1.97 9.67
N LEU A 128 5.33 2.09 9.10
CA LEU A 128 5.61 1.68 7.72
C LEU A 128 6.27 0.29 7.74
N VAL A 129 5.64 -0.67 7.07
CA VAL A 129 6.08 -2.06 6.97
C VAL A 129 6.35 -2.39 5.51
N GLY A 130 7.35 -3.22 5.25
CA GLY A 130 7.72 -3.67 3.90
C GLY A 130 9.21 -3.54 3.62
N ASP A 131 9.60 -3.86 2.39
CA ASP A 131 11.00 -4.02 1.99
C ASP A 131 11.32 -3.17 0.74
N PHE A 132 12.23 -2.20 0.87
CA PHE A 132 12.63 -1.33 -0.26
C PHE A 132 13.39 -2.06 -1.37
N PHE A 133 13.83 -3.30 -1.15
CA PHE A 133 14.39 -4.14 -2.21
C PHE A 133 13.33 -4.83 -3.07
N GLN A 134 12.03 -4.65 -2.77
CA GLN A 134 10.93 -5.02 -3.65
C GLN A 134 10.65 -3.93 -4.70
N LEU A 135 9.49 -3.98 -5.37
CA LEU A 135 9.15 -3.02 -6.41
C LEU A 135 9.05 -1.58 -5.87
N PRO A 136 9.58 -0.59 -6.62
CA PRO A 136 9.44 0.83 -6.32
C PRO A 136 8.03 1.35 -6.64
N PRO A 137 7.68 2.58 -6.20
CA PRO A 137 6.43 3.21 -6.61
C PRO A 137 6.34 3.40 -8.12
N VAL A 138 5.13 3.31 -8.66
CA VAL A 138 4.87 3.53 -10.10
C VAL A 138 4.72 5.02 -10.36
N ARG A 139 5.55 5.58 -11.28
CA ARG A 139 5.49 6.99 -11.72
C ARG A 139 5.56 8.03 -10.59
N GLN A 140 6.12 7.66 -9.43
CA GLN A 140 6.38 8.59 -8.33
C GLN A 140 7.79 8.41 -7.79
N LYS A 141 8.30 9.39 -7.06
CA LYS A 141 9.58 9.27 -6.37
C LYS A 141 9.42 8.40 -5.11
N PRO A 142 10.35 7.46 -4.85
CA PRO A 142 10.35 6.64 -3.64
C PRO A 142 10.61 7.46 -2.39
N LEU A 143 10.21 6.93 -1.22
CA LEU A 143 10.38 7.59 0.08
C LEU A 143 11.84 7.97 0.38
N TYR A 144 12.78 7.12 -0.04
CA TYR A 144 14.22 7.32 0.13
C TYR A 144 14.85 8.22 -0.95
N SER A 145 14.06 8.88 -1.81
CA SER A 145 14.60 9.75 -2.84
C SER A 145 15.38 10.94 -2.25
N THR A 146 16.60 11.13 -2.75
CA THR A 146 17.49 12.26 -2.41
C THR A 146 17.40 13.40 -3.41
N SER A 147 16.48 13.36 -4.37
CA SER A 147 16.31 14.39 -5.38
C SER A 147 16.06 15.76 -4.75
N THR A 148 16.70 16.80 -5.28
CA THR A 148 16.52 18.20 -4.87
C THR A 148 15.40 18.90 -5.66
N CYS A 149 15.12 18.42 -6.87
CA CYS A 149 14.03 18.89 -7.71
C CYS A 149 12.76 18.12 -7.34
N LEU A 150 12.06 18.59 -6.30
CA LEU A 150 10.81 18.00 -5.81
C LEU A 150 9.65 18.97 -6.01
N SER A 151 8.49 18.45 -6.40
CA SER A 151 7.22 19.17 -6.33
C SER A 151 6.93 19.59 -4.88
N SER A 152 6.04 20.57 -4.69
CA SER A 152 5.65 20.99 -3.33
C SER A 152 5.06 19.83 -2.52
N SER A 153 4.31 18.94 -3.19
CA SER A 153 3.75 17.73 -2.60
C SER A 153 4.82 16.71 -2.23
N GLU A 154 5.73 16.40 -3.17
CA GLU A 154 6.85 15.49 -2.92
C GLU A 154 7.73 15.96 -1.76
N ARG A 155 7.98 17.28 -1.66
CA ARG A 155 8.76 17.87 -0.57
C ARG A 155 8.09 17.67 0.79
N ARG A 156 6.78 17.87 0.88
CA ARG A 156 6.03 17.57 2.12
C ARG A 156 6.13 16.11 2.51
N GLY A 157 6.00 15.21 1.54
CA GLY A 157 6.17 13.77 1.74
C GLY A 157 7.57 13.41 2.23
N GLN A 158 8.60 14.04 1.67
CA GLN A 158 9.99 13.81 2.07
C GLN A 158 10.23 14.28 3.52
N VAL A 159 9.69 15.43 3.89
CA VAL A 159 9.78 15.94 5.27
C VAL A 159 9.04 15.00 6.23
N ALA A 160 7.83 14.57 5.89
CA ALA A 160 7.06 13.63 6.70
C ALA A 160 7.80 12.28 6.87
N TYR A 161 8.42 11.76 5.80
CA TYR A 161 9.21 10.52 5.86
C TYR A 161 10.45 10.63 6.76
N ARG A 162 11.10 11.80 6.79
CA ARG A 162 12.29 12.03 7.63
C ARG A 162 11.98 12.04 9.14
N LEU A 163 10.71 12.13 9.53
CA LEU A 163 10.31 12.06 10.94
C LEU A 163 10.32 10.64 11.50
N PHE A 164 10.32 9.63 10.63
CA PHE A 164 10.50 8.24 11.05
C PHE A 164 11.95 8.06 11.51
N ASN A 165 12.15 8.16 12.83
CA ASN A 165 13.46 8.08 13.46
C ASN A 165 13.79 6.69 14.01
N ARG A 166 12.83 5.75 13.96
CA ARG A 166 13.01 4.37 14.44
C ARG A 166 12.75 3.37 13.33
N THR A 167 13.76 2.55 13.05
CA THR A 167 13.71 1.47 12.07
C THR A 167 14.05 0.16 12.78
N VAL A 168 13.28 -0.89 12.50
CA VAL A 168 13.52 -2.25 13.00
C VAL A 168 13.70 -3.16 11.81
N PHE A 169 14.77 -3.96 11.82
CA PHE A 169 15.04 -4.96 10.80
C PHE A 169 14.66 -6.34 11.32
N LEU A 170 13.81 -7.06 10.58
CA LEU A 170 13.54 -8.46 10.83
C LEU A 170 14.57 -9.30 10.07
N THR A 171 15.26 -10.21 10.76
CA THR A 171 16.40 -10.96 10.19
C THR A 171 16.06 -12.42 9.89
N THR A 172 15.07 -12.99 10.57
CA THR A 172 14.70 -14.39 10.39
C THR A 172 13.71 -14.55 9.25
N VAL A 173 14.11 -15.30 8.22
CA VAL A 173 13.26 -15.61 7.08
C VAL A 173 12.47 -16.89 7.36
N GLN A 174 11.17 -16.75 7.63
CA GLN A 174 10.29 -17.88 7.98
C GLN A 174 9.74 -18.63 6.76
N ARG A 175 9.62 -17.98 5.60
CA ARG A 175 8.96 -18.55 4.41
C ARG A 175 9.73 -19.71 3.78
N GLN A 176 11.04 -19.80 4.00
CA GLN A 176 11.92 -20.87 3.52
C GLN A 176 12.44 -21.78 4.64
N ALA A 177 11.87 -21.70 5.84
CA ALA A 177 12.27 -22.60 6.92
C ALA A 177 11.90 -24.06 6.53
N GLY A 178 12.91 -24.93 6.42
CA GLY A 178 12.75 -26.35 6.06
C GLY A 178 12.94 -26.70 4.58
N ASP A 179 13.55 -25.82 3.78
CA ASP A 179 13.89 -26.05 2.37
C ASP A 179 15.34 -26.57 2.14
N ASP A 180 16.01 -26.99 3.22
CA ASP A 180 17.34 -27.63 3.25
C ASP A 180 17.30 -29.12 2.82
#